data_AF-A0A1G4BP64-F1
#
_entry.id   AF-A0A1G4BP64-F1
#
_cell.length_a   1.000
_cell.length_b   1.000
_cell.length_c   1.000
_cell.angle_alpha   90.00
_cell.angle_beta   90.00
_cell.angle_gamma   90.00
#
_symmetry.space_group_name_H-M   'P 1'
#
loop_
_entity.id
_entity.type
_entity.pdbx_description
1 polymer ?
#
loop_
_entity_poly.entity_id
_entity_poly.type
_entity_poly.pdbx_seq_one_letter_code
_entity_poly.pdbx_strand_id
1 'polypeptide(L)'
;MDASLRSSILEYRRENGRTYHRLSDGKYLVPNDETEQDRLDIANHLWMLAWEGKYCICPKNEGARRVLDIGTGTGIWAIDYADSHPEATVLGVDLSPIQPAYVPINCSFEIDDLEKEWLFTELFDFIFARNMAGSFRDWDDVAEQAFNHLEPGGYFEIHDNLYPLQCDDGTLREDSALFQWSKYLVQASERTGRSITIASELPGILEAAGFVDVTVTRQVMPVSPWPADPRLKELGHWTQESLRPGIEGLCLALFTRMLGWTSEQVRVFCVQVREDARNLEDVSRLFGQPQTYPVRRYSEEPPEPHAPKFIVEAPDLLSYSSNLLSKSICIIDFDHSFTTDSAPAKLGIPAKYFAPKVAVPEHASVASDVWALGCAIFRVRSGDDDFFDYDINCPADVLRQIVKTIGGLLKKWKGTRFAEDGN
;
A
#
# COMPACT_ATOMS: atom_id res chain seq x y z
N MET A 1 42.55 -2.26 2.83
CA MET A 1 41.24 -2.27 2.15
C MET A 1 40.28 -1.51 3.06
N ASP A 2 40.23 -0.18 3.05
CA ASP A 2 39.88 0.81 2.02
C ASP A 2 38.49 1.39 2.37
N ALA A 3 38.50 2.55 3.03
CA ALA A 3 37.29 3.27 3.42
C ALA A 3 36.43 3.68 2.22
N SER A 4 37.01 3.71 1.00
CA SER A 4 36.27 3.99 -0.24
C SER A 4 35.36 2.83 -0.67
N LEU A 5 35.76 1.57 -0.43
CA LEU A 5 34.93 0.39 -0.69
C LEU A 5 33.68 0.39 0.19
N ARG A 6 33.83 0.71 1.49
CA ARG A 6 32.69 0.83 2.42
C ARG A 6 31.70 1.93 2.01
N SER A 7 32.20 3.08 1.55
CA SER A 7 31.33 4.17 1.06
C SER A 7 30.53 3.76 -0.18
N SER A 8 31.15 3.02 -1.11
CA SER A 8 30.49 2.60 -2.36
C SER A 8 29.43 1.52 -2.15
N ILE A 9 29.52 0.71 -1.09
CA ILE A 9 28.52 -0.30 -0.73
C ILE A 9 27.24 0.36 -0.19
N LEU A 10 27.37 1.51 0.47
CA LEU A 10 26.25 2.31 0.97
C LEU A 10 25.55 3.17 -0.11
N GLU A 11 26.13 3.27 -1.31
CA GLU A 11 25.53 4.03 -2.41
C GLU A 11 24.45 3.21 -3.13
N TYR A 12 23.18 3.62 -3.00
CA TYR A 12 22.08 2.98 -3.72
C TYR A 12 22.01 3.36 -5.20
N ARG A 13 21.63 2.40 -6.05
CA ARG A 13 21.24 2.67 -7.44
C ARG A 13 19.88 3.35 -7.45
N ARG A 14 19.72 4.41 -8.25
CA ARG A 14 18.44 5.13 -8.39
C ARG A 14 17.90 4.96 -9.80
N GLU A 15 16.66 4.47 -9.92
CA GLU A 15 15.99 4.29 -11.20
C GLU A 15 14.47 4.46 -11.02
N ASN A 16 13.82 5.21 -11.92
CA ASN A 16 12.37 5.43 -11.92
C ASN A 16 11.80 5.96 -10.59
N GLY A 17 12.61 6.67 -9.80
CA GLY A 17 12.21 7.23 -8.50
C GLY A 17 12.32 6.27 -7.31
N ARG A 18 12.86 5.06 -7.50
CA ARG A 18 13.11 4.06 -6.46
C ARG A 18 14.61 3.84 -6.24
N THR A 19 14.99 3.34 -5.08
CA THR A 19 16.37 2.89 -4.80
C THR A 19 16.50 1.38 -4.86
N TYR A 20 17.65 0.90 -5.32
CA TYR A 20 18.00 -0.52 -5.43
C TYR A 20 19.41 -0.74 -4.88
N HIS A 21 19.70 -1.98 -4.50
CA HIS A 21 21.01 -2.38 -4.00
C HIS A 21 22.09 -2.23 -5.09
N ARG A 22 23.34 -2.01 -4.67
CA ARG A 22 24.49 -1.81 -5.56
C ARG A 22 25.51 -2.94 -5.51
N LEU A 23 25.63 -3.61 -4.37
CA LEU A 23 26.43 -4.83 -4.25
C LEU A 23 25.81 -5.90 -5.15
N SER A 24 26.56 -6.43 -6.13
CA SER A 24 25.99 -7.34 -7.14
C SER A 24 24.80 -6.71 -7.91
N ASP A 25 25.01 -5.47 -8.40
CA ASP A 25 24.03 -4.68 -9.16
C ASP A 25 23.30 -5.49 -10.24
N GLY A 26 21.98 -5.32 -10.29
CA GLY A 26 21.09 -5.98 -11.25
C GLY A 26 20.65 -7.40 -10.89
N LYS A 27 21.20 -8.02 -9.83
CA LYS A 27 20.77 -9.37 -9.39
C LYS A 27 19.40 -9.36 -8.71
N TYR A 28 19.22 -8.54 -7.69
CA TYR A 28 17.94 -8.35 -7.00
C TYR A 28 17.16 -7.17 -7.61
N LEU A 29 15.87 -7.36 -7.85
CA LEU A 29 15.07 -6.44 -8.68
C LEU A 29 13.95 -5.75 -7.92
N VAL A 30 13.87 -5.97 -6.61
CA VAL A 30 12.95 -5.27 -5.71
C VAL A 30 13.67 -4.04 -5.12
N PRO A 31 12.98 -2.91 -4.92
CA PRO A 31 13.57 -1.73 -4.29
C PRO A 31 14.08 -1.97 -2.87
N ASN A 32 14.77 -0.99 -2.30
CA ASN A 32 15.19 -0.99 -0.90
C ASN A 32 14.94 0.34 -0.17
N ASP A 33 14.13 1.22 -0.77
CA ASP A 33 13.69 2.50 -0.17
C ASP A 33 12.70 2.29 0.99
N GLU A 34 12.44 3.36 1.74
CA GLU A 34 11.54 3.37 2.90
C GLU A 34 10.17 2.76 2.60
N THR A 35 9.59 3.04 1.42
CA THR A 35 8.29 2.47 1.01
C THR A 35 8.33 0.95 0.90
N GLU A 36 9.45 0.38 0.46
CA GLU A 36 9.63 -1.07 0.39
C GLU A 36 9.94 -1.68 1.75
N GLN A 37 10.68 -0.97 2.61
CA GLN A 37 10.93 -1.39 3.99
C GLN A 37 9.62 -1.47 4.79
N ASP A 38 8.77 -0.44 4.71
CA ASP A 38 7.42 -0.44 5.32
C ASP A 38 6.59 -1.64 4.83
N ARG A 39 6.67 -1.97 3.54
CA ARG A 39 5.99 -3.13 2.97
C ARG A 39 6.50 -4.44 3.55
N LEU A 40 7.82 -4.59 3.69
CA LEU A 40 8.45 -5.78 4.26
C LEU A 40 8.02 -5.99 5.71
N ASP A 41 7.93 -4.92 6.50
CA ASP A 41 7.47 -4.99 7.88
C ASP A 41 5.98 -5.40 7.97
N ILE A 42 5.13 -4.87 7.09
CA ILE A 42 3.73 -5.31 6.95
C ILE A 42 3.66 -6.79 6.54
N ALA A 43 4.51 -7.22 5.60
CA ALA A 43 4.58 -8.62 5.18
C ALA A 43 5.06 -9.54 6.30
N ASN A 44 6.00 -9.11 7.14
CA ASN A 44 6.42 -9.85 8.32
C ASN A 44 5.23 -10.04 9.28
N HIS A 45 4.47 -8.98 9.56
CA HIS A 45 3.28 -9.07 10.40
C HIS A 45 2.23 -10.05 9.82
N LEU A 46 2.00 -10.01 8.50
CA LEU A 46 1.13 -10.97 7.82
C LEU A 46 1.58 -12.42 8.05
N TRP A 47 2.87 -12.71 7.93
CA TRP A 47 3.41 -14.05 8.20
C TRP A 47 3.25 -14.46 9.67
N MET A 48 3.45 -13.54 10.60
CA MET A 48 3.22 -13.81 12.03
C MET A 48 1.76 -14.15 12.31
N LEU A 49 0.81 -13.42 11.71
CA LEU A 49 -0.62 -13.75 11.82
C LEU A 49 -0.94 -15.11 11.18
N ALA A 50 -0.35 -15.40 10.02
CA ALA A 50 -0.58 -16.63 9.29
C ALA A 50 -0.15 -17.87 10.10
N TRP A 51 0.92 -17.74 10.89
CA TRP A 51 1.45 -18.77 11.78
C TRP A 51 1.04 -18.60 13.25
N GLU A 52 0.00 -17.82 13.52
CA GLU A 52 -0.59 -17.67 14.85
C GLU A 52 0.43 -17.21 15.92
N GLY A 53 1.33 -16.29 15.53
CA GLY A 53 2.35 -15.71 16.38
C GLY A 53 3.65 -16.52 16.49
N LYS A 54 3.77 -17.65 15.79
CA LYS A 54 5.01 -18.43 15.76
C LYS A 54 6.01 -17.84 14.78
N TYR A 55 7.28 -17.81 15.17
CA TYR A 55 8.37 -17.34 14.31
C TYR A 55 8.71 -18.35 13.21
N CYS A 56 8.60 -19.63 13.53
CA CYS A 56 8.76 -20.75 12.62
C CYS A 56 7.89 -21.94 13.09
N ILE A 57 7.75 -22.96 12.24
CA ILE A 57 6.86 -24.11 12.46
C ILE A 57 7.64 -25.32 12.98
N CYS A 58 8.92 -25.42 12.61
CA CYS A 58 9.78 -26.46 13.11
C CYS A 58 10.02 -26.33 14.64
N PRO A 59 10.58 -27.36 15.29
CA PRO A 59 10.84 -27.34 16.73
C PRO A 59 11.75 -26.20 17.21
N LYS A 60 12.49 -25.52 16.30
CA LYS A 60 13.32 -24.36 16.60
C LYS A 60 12.53 -23.06 16.80
N ASN A 61 11.20 -23.11 16.87
CA ASN A 61 10.44 -21.98 17.39
C ASN A 61 10.80 -21.66 18.84
N GLU A 62 11.35 -22.64 19.57
CA GLU A 62 11.91 -22.48 20.91
C GLU A 62 13.24 -23.23 21.01
N GLY A 63 14.19 -22.72 21.80
CA GLY A 63 15.41 -23.44 22.16
C GLY A 63 16.46 -23.57 21.05
N ALA A 64 16.38 -22.76 19.99
CA ALA A 64 17.52 -22.55 19.11
C ALA A 64 18.62 -21.78 19.85
N ARG A 65 19.87 -21.98 19.45
CA ARG A 65 21.04 -21.35 20.10
C ARG A 65 21.82 -20.48 19.14
N ARG A 66 21.95 -20.89 17.88
CA ARG A 66 22.71 -20.15 16.86
C ARG A 66 21.91 -20.16 15.57
N VAL A 67 21.29 -19.02 15.30
CA VAL A 67 20.32 -18.83 14.22
C VAL A 67 20.94 -18.01 13.10
N LEU A 68 20.73 -18.43 11.86
CA LEU A 68 21.03 -17.65 10.66
C LEU A 68 19.73 -17.28 9.95
N ASP A 69 19.47 -15.99 9.75
CA ASP A 69 18.39 -15.48 8.92
C ASP A 69 18.95 -15.02 7.56
N ILE A 70 18.71 -15.80 6.51
CA ILE A 70 19.22 -15.51 5.16
C ILE A 70 18.24 -14.64 4.36
N GLY A 71 18.73 -13.53 3.83
CA GLY A 71 17.88 -12.52 3.18
C GLY A 71 17.01 -11.78 4.19
N THR A 72 17.62 -11.34 5.29
CA THR A 72 16.92 -10.80 6.47
C THR A 72 16.11 -9.51 6.20
N GLY A 73 16.33 -8.84 5.06
CA GLY A 73 15.60 -7.63 4.69
C GLY A 73 15.80 -6.52 5.73
N THR A 74 14.71 -6.00 6.30
CA THR A 74 14.77 -4.99 7.38
C THR A 74 15.37 -5.52 8.69
N GLY A 75 15.50 -6.85 8.83
CA GLY A 75 15.98 -7.49 10.04
C GLY A 75 14.88 -7.73 11.09
N ILE A 76 13.63 -7.35 10.81
CA ILE A 76 12.53 -7.38 11.79
C ILE A 76 12.29 -8.78 12.38
N TRP A 77 12.33 -9.84 11.55
CA TRP A 77 12.17 -11.20 12.06
C TRP A 77 13.33 -11.61 12.98
N ALA A 78 14.57 -11.33 12.57
CA ALA A 78 15.76 -11.65 13.35
C ALA A 78 15.75 -10.94 14.71
N ILE A 79 15.34 -9.67 14.73
CA ILE A 79 15.22 -8.85 15.95
C ILE A 79 14.14 -9.44 16.87
N ASP A 80 12.93 -9.68 16.36
CA ASP A 80 11.82 -10.19 17.18
C ASP A 80 12.12 -11.59 17.73
N TYR A 81 12.79 -12.45 16.94
CA TYR A 81 13.23 -13.76 17.38
C TYR A 81 14.29 -13.65 18.48
N ALA A 82 15.30 -12.79 18.32
CA ALA A 82 16.36 -12.58 19.29
C ALA A 82 15.84 -12.00 20.62
N ASP A 83 14.87 -11.07 20.57
CA ASP A 83 14.24 -10.50 21.76
C ASP A 83 13.43 -11.55 22.54
N SER A 84 12.77 -12.46 21.84
CA SER A 84 11.99 -13.54 22.46
C SER A 84 12.87 -14.69 22.99
N HIS A 85 14.07 -14.86 22.44
CA HIS A 85 15.01 -15.94 22.76
C HIS A 85 16.37 -15.36 23.19
N PRO A 86 16.50 -14.80 24.41
CA PRO A 86 17.74 -14.20 24.88
C PRO A 86 18.91 -15.19 24.98
N GLU A 87 18.63 -16.50 24.96
CA GLU A 87 19.62 -17.58 24.90
C GLU A 87 20.17 -17.86 23.50
N ALA A 88 19.47 -17.42 22.45
CA ALA A 88 19.88 -17.59 21.07
C ALA A 88 20.77 -16.43 20.62
N THR A 89 21.77 -16.70 19.77
CA THR A 89 22.47 -15.69 18.99
C THR A 89 21.96 -15.73 17.56
N VAL A 90 21.49 -14.59 17.05
CA VAL A 90 20.87 -14.47 15.73
C VAL A 90 21.77 -13.62 14.82
N LEU A 91 22.13 -14.18 13.67
CA LEU A 91 22.84 -13.48 12.61
C LEU A 91 21.91 -13.31 11.41
N GLY A 92 21.59 -12.08 11.04
CA GLY A 92 20.90 -11.77 9.79
C GLY A 92 21.90 -11.42 8.69
N VAL A 93 21.69 -11.94 7.48
CA VAL A 93 22.53 -11.63 6.31
C VAL A 93 21.67 -11.11 5.17
N ASP A 94 22.04 -9.95 4.60
CA ASP A 94 21.37 -9.38 3.44
C ASP A 94 22.35 -8.67 2.50
N LEU A 95 21.98 -8.50 1.23
CA LEU A 95 22.74 -7.70 0.26
C LEU A 95 22.68 -6.20 0.55
N SER A 96 21.60 -5.74 1.20
CA SER A 96 21.32 -4.33 1.45
C SER A 96 21.52 -3.95 2.91
N PRO A 97 22.23 -2.84 3.21
CA PRO A 97 22.39 -2.31 4.56
C PRO A 97 21.17 -1.49 5.01
N ILE A 98 20.02 -2.15 5.18
CA ILE A 98 18.74 -1.51 5.54
C ILE A 98 18.27 -1.85 6.96
N GLN A 99 19.12 -2.48 7.75
CA GLN A 99 18.80 -2.90 9.12
C GLN A 99 19.02 -1.76 10.13
N PRO A 100 18.25 -1.71 11.22
CA PRO A 100 18.39 -0.66 12.23
C PRO A 100 19.73 -0.73 12.97
N ALA A 101 20.20 0.41 13.44
CA ALA A 101 21.48 0.49 14.18
C ALA A 101 21.39 -0.01 15.63
N TYR A 102 20.19 0.01 16.22
CA TYR A 102 19.94 -0.40 17.60
C TYR A 102 19.14 -1.70 17.59
N VAL A 103 19.79 -2.77 18.02
CA VAL A 103 19.29 -4.14 17.94
C VAL A 103 19.61 -4.87 19.25
N PRO A 104 18.96 -6.00 19.56
CA PRO A 104 19.26 -6.79 20.74
C PRO A 104 20.74 -7.20 20.78
N ILE A 105 21.30 -7.34 21.99
CA ILE A 105 22.72 -7.70 22.21
C ILE A 105 23.10 -9.03 21.53
N ASN A 106 22.14 -9.93 21.41
CA ASN A 106 22.26 -11.25 20.80
C ASN A 106 21.86 -11.28 19.32
N CYS A 107 21.66 -10.13 18.67
CA CYS A 107 21.37 -10.01 17.25
C CYS A 107 22.46 -9.20 16.54
N SER A 108 22.95 -9.68 15.40
CA SER A 108 23.88 -8.93 14.56
C SER A 108 23.55 -9.11 13.07
N PHE A 109 24.08 -8.20 12.25
CA PHE A 109 23.81 -8.18 10.81
C PHE A 109 25.10 -8.11 10.00
N GLU A 110 25.15 -8.87 8.91
CA GLU A 110 26.25 -8.87 7.95
C GLU A 110 25.74 -8.57 6.53
N ILE A 111 26.53 -7.81 5.77
CA ILE A 111 26.24 -7.50 4.38
C ILE A 111 27.06 -8.45 3.52
N ASP A 112 26.42 -9.45 2.91
CA ASP A 112 27.10 -10.42 2.06
C ASP A 112 26.20 -10.96 0.93
N ASP A 113 26.84 -11.52 -0.09
CA ASP A 113 26.19 -12.19 -1.23
C ASP A 113 26.17 -13.70 -0.97
N LEU A 114 25.02 -14.19 -0.48
CA LEU A 114 24.81 -15.60 -0.11
C LEU A 114 24.85 -16.58 -1.30
N GLU A 115 24.97 -16.10 -2.55
CA GLU A 115 25.30 -16.97 -3.71
C GLU A 115 26.80 -17.29 -3.80
N LYS A 116 27.63 -16.71 -2.94
CA LYS A 116 29.05 -17.08 -2.81
C LYS A 116 29.22 -18.13 -1.73
N GLU A 117 30.44 -18.66 -1.65
CA GLU A 117 30.88 -19.55 -0.57
C GLU A 117 30.67 -18.88 0.80
N TRP A 118 29.90 -19.53 1.67
CA TRP A 118 29.69 -19.11 3.04
C TRP A 118 30.95 -19.40 3.87
N LEU A 119 31.45 -18.38 4.57
CA LEU A 119 32.72 -18.44 5.31
C LEU A 119 32.53 -18.61 6.82
N PHE A 120 31.35 -19.08 7.25
CA PHE A 120 31.03 -19.23 8.67
C PHE A 120 31.85 -20.38 9.27
N THR A 121 32.55 -20.12 10.38
CA THR A 121 33.40 -21.13 11.03
C THR A 121 32.66 -21.98 12.07
N GLU A 122 31.51 -21.50 12.53
CA GLU A 122 30.67 -22.17 13.51
C GLU A 122 29.34 -22.58 12.84
N LEU A 123 28.91 -23.82 13.10
CA LEU A 123 27.65 -24.35 12.58
C LEU A 123 26.46 -23.72 13.29
N PHE A 124 25.38 -23.51 12.54
CA PHE A 124 24.09 -23.07 13.05
C PHE A 124 23.26 -24.28 13.49
N ASP A 125 22.32 -24.05 14.40
CA ASP A 125 21.31 -25.06 14.74
C ASP A 125 19.94 -24.76 14.12
N PHE A 126 19.78 -23.55 13.59
CA PHE A 126 18.62 -23.14 12.83
C PHE A 126 19.01 -22.15 11.72
N ILE A 127 18.63 -22.45 10.48
CA ILE A 127 18.69 -21.52 9.35
C ILE A 127 17.26 -21.21 8.93
N PHE A 128 16.97 -19.94 8.74
CA PHE A 128 15.66 -19.44 8.36
C PHE A 128 15.74 -18.59 7.09
N ALA A 129 14.74 -18.71 6.23
CA ALA A 129 14.57 -17.90 5.04
C ALA A 129 13.09 -17.54 4.84
N ARG A 130 12.80 -16.30 4.44
CA ARG A 130 11.42 -15.88 4.17
C ARG A 130 11.34 -14.93 2.97
N ASN A 131 10.35 -15.14 2.10
CA ASN A 131 10.12 -14.37 0.87
C ASN A 131 11.38 -14.30 -0.03
N MET A 132 12.00 -15.46 -0.30
CA MET A 132 13.24 -15.57 -1.08
C MET A 132 13.04 -15.99 -2.54
N ALA A 133 11.80 -16.18 -2.98
CA ALA A 133 11.43 -16.41 -4.37
C ALA A 133 11.96 -15.27 -5.25
N GLY A 134 12.72 -15.62 -6.28
CA GLY A 134 13.42 -14.67 -7.15
C GLY A 134 14.70 -14.05 -6.57
N SER A 135 15.09 -14.39 -5.33
CA SER A 135 16.31 -13.87 -4.69
C SER A 135 17.56 -14.62 -5.12
N PHE A 136 17.49 -15.93 -5.36
CA PHE A 136 18.63 -16.77 -5.79
C PHE A 136 18.48 -17.27 -7.22
N ARG A 137 19.60 -17.43 -7.93
CA ARG A 137 19.63 -18.04 -9.27
C ARG A 137 19.69 -19.57 -9.17
N ASP A 138 20.48 -20.06 -8.22
CA ASP A 138 20.70 -21.48 -8.00
C ASP A 138 20.32 -21.81 -6.56
N TRP A 139 19.23 -22.54 -6.38
CA TRP A 139 18.76 -22.96 -5.06
C TRP A 139 19.40 -24.28 -4.61
N ASP A 140 19.94 -25.07 -5.53
CA ASP A 140 20.69 -26.29 -5.20
C ASP A 140 21.97 -25.90 -4.44
N ASP A 141 22.72 -24.91 -4.95
CA ASP A 141 23.91 -24.37 -4.28
C ASP A 141 23.56 -23.80 -2.88
N VAL A 142 22.46 -23.04 -2.77
CA VAL A 142 22.05 -22.45 -1.47
C VAL A 142 21.63 -23.53 -0.48
N ALA A 143 20.90 -24.56 -0.93
CA ALA A 143 20.50 -25.68 -0.09
C ALA A 143 21.72 -26.51 0.38
N GLU A 144 22.69 -26.76 -0.50
CA GLU A 144 23.94 -27.44 -0.13
C GLU A 144 24.73 -26.63 0.90
N GLN A 145 24.84 -25.32 0.70
CA GLN A 145 25.51 -24.44 1.67
C GLN A 145 24.78 -24.42 3.02
N ALA A 146 23.45 -24.33 3.03
CA ALA A 146 22.66 -24.41 4.25
C ALA A 146 22.87 -25.74 4.98
N PHE A 147 22.88 -26.86 4.24
CA PHE A 147 23.12 -28.19 4.80
C PHE A 147 24.52 -28.31 5.44
N ASN A 148 25.55 -27.83 4.75
CA ASN A 148 26.94 -27.89 5.23
C ASN A 148 27.22 -26.99 6.43
N HIS A 149 26.40 -25.96 6.67
CA HIS A 149 26.53 -25.02 7.78
C HIS A 149 25.57 -25.30 8.95
N LEU A 150 24.81 -26.40 8.90
CA LEU A 150 24.00 -26.88 10.00
C LEU A 150 24.71 -27.94 10.83
N GLU A 151 24.51 -27.90 12.14
CA GLU A 151 24.88 -29.01 13.01
C GLU A 151 23.99 -30.24 12.74
N PRO A 152 24.45 -31.47 13.06
CA PRO A 152 23.59 -32.64 12.99
C PRO A 152 22.32 -32.47 13.84
N GLY A 153 21.15 -32.54 13.20
CA GLY A 153 19.86 -32.31 13.85
C GLY A 153 19.38 -30.85 13.85
N GLY A 154 20.12 -29.94 13.21
CA GLY A 154 19.67 -28.58 12.93
C GLY A 154 18.57 -28.54 11.86
N TYR A 155 17.90 -27.39 11.75
CA TYR A 155 16.75 -27.20 10.86
C TYR A 155 17.02 -26.11 9.82
N PHE A 156 16.54 -26.31 8.60
CA PHE A 156 16.40 -25.27 7.60
C PHE A 156 14.92 -25.09 7.28
N GLU A 157 14.37 -23.90 7.52
CA GLU A 157 12.97 -23.59 7.26
C GLU A 157 12.84 -22.40 6.29
N ILE A 158 12.01 -22.58 5.26
CA ILE A 158 11.78 -21.60 4.20
C ILE A 158 10.29 -21.26 4.14
N HIS A 159 9.95 -19.99 4.25
CA HIS A 159 8.60 -19.46 4.06
C HIS A 159 8.51 -18.71 2.75
N ASP A 160 7.69 -19.17 1.81
CA ASP A 160 7.53 -18.48 0.52
C ASP A 160 6.14 -18.58 -0.09
N ASN A 161 5.89 -17.69 -1.04
CA ASN A 161 4.63 -17.60 -1.76
C ASN A 161 4.63 -18.51 -2.99
N LEU A 162 3.44 -19.00 -3.35
CA LEU A 162 3.24 -19.72 -4.60
C LEU A 162 2.86 -18.75 -5.71
N TYR A 163 3.55 -18.85 -6.84
CA TYR A 163 3.24 -18.16 -8.09
C TYR A 163 3.01 -19.14 -9.24
N PRO A 164 2.16 -18.80 -10.23
CA PRO A 164 1.24 -17.66 -10.25
C PRO A 164 0.18 -17.77 -9.14
N LEU A 165 -0.59 -16.69 -8.93
CA LEU A 165 -1.64 -16.68 -7.91
C LEU A 165 -2.62 -17.84 -8.12
N GLN A 166 -2.99 -18.49 -7.02
CA GLN A 166 -3.93 -19.61 -7.02
C GLN A 166 -5.33 -19.16 -6.58
N CYS A 167 -6.34 -19.90 -7.00
CA CYS A 167 -7.74 -19.63 -6.70
C CYS A 167 -8.51 -20.94 -6.66
N ASP A 168 -9.07 -21.25 -5.48
CA ASP A 168 -9.77 -22.51 -5.24
C ASP A 168 -11.28 -22.43 -5.52
N ASP A 169 -11.83 -21.21 -5.65
CA ASP A 169 -13.26 -20.95 -5.82
C ASP A 169 -13.66 -20.41 -7.21
N GLY A 170 -12.68 -20.28 -8.12
CA GLY A 170 -12.88 -19.81 -9.49
C GLY A 170 -13.19 -18.31 -9.63
N THR A 171 -13.05 -17.52 -8.57
CA THR A 171 -13.31 -16.07 -8.60
C THR A 171 -12.21 -15.28 -9.32
N LEU A 172 -10.98 -15.79 -9.37
CA LEU A 172 -9.87 -15.16 -10.06
C LEU A 172 -9.93 -15.44 -11.56
N ARG A 173 -10.52 -14.50 -12.30
CA ARG A 173 -10.61 -14.58 -13.76
C ARG A 173 -9.25 -14.44 -14.43
N GLU A 174 -9.02 -15.24 -15.48
CA GLU A 174 -7.74 -15.21 -16.20
C GLU A 174 -7.46 -13.88 -16.91
N ASP A 175 -8.48 -13.13 -17.29
CA ASP A 175 -8.37 -11.83 -17.95
C ASP A 175 -8.34 -10.65 -16.95
N SER A 176 -8.37 -10.91 -15.64
CA SER A 176 -8.16 -9.89 -14.61
C SER A 176 -6.73 -9.37 -14.62
N ALA A 177 -6.55 -8.08 -14.35
CA ALA A 177 -5.24 -7.46 -14.19
C ALA A 177 -4.44 -8.13 -13.07
N LEU A 178 -5.10 -8.55 -11.98
CA LEU A 178 -4.46 -9.27 -10.87
C LEU A 178 -3.86 -10.62 -11.29
N PHE A 179 -4.59 -11.42 -12.07
CA PHE A 179 -4.05 -12.68 -12.55
C PHE A 179 -2.94 -12.47 -13.58
N GLN A 180 -3.15 -11.53 -14.51
CA GLN A 180 -2.13 -11.13 -15.49
C GLN A 180 -0.86 -10.62 -14.82
N TRP A 181 -0.97 -9.90 -13.71
CA TRP A 181 0.17 -9.44 -12.91
C TRP A 181 1.01 -10.60 -12.42
N SER A 182 0.39 -11.63 -11.84
CA SER A 182 1.12 -12.82 -11.40
C SER A 182 1.79 -13.56 -12.57
N LYS A 183 1.14 -13.63 -13.75
CA LYS A 183 1.73 -14.21 -14.96
C LYS A 183 2.91 -13.40 -15.49
N TYR A 184 2.82 -12.07 -15.51
CA TYR A 184 3.91 -11.21 -15.95
C TYR A 184 5.08 -11.22 -14.98
N LEU A 185 4.84 -11.30 -13.66
CA LEU A 185 5.88 -11.52 -12.68
C LEU A 185 6.65 -12.82 -12.97
N VAL A 186 5.94 -13.94 -13.15
CA VAL A 186 6.57 -15.23 -13.51
C VAL A 186 7.34 -15.10 -14.82
N GLN A 187 6.72 -14.57 -15.87
CA GLN A 187 7.38 -14.42 -17.17
C GLN A 187 8.66 -13.58 -17.08
N ALA A 188 8.62 -12.50 -16.31
CA ALA A 188 9.74 -11.59 -16.18
C ALA A 188 10.84 -12.17 -15.28
N SER A 189 10.50 -12.90 -14.21
CA SER A 189 11.47 -13.59 -13.34
C SER A 189 12.20 -14.72 -14.08
N GLU A 190 11.52 -15.48 -14.94
CA GLU A 190 12.18 -16.51 -15.75
C GLU A 190 13.27 -15.91 -16.67
N ARG A 191 13.08 -14.69 -17.17
CA ARG A 191 14.09 -13.99 -18.00
C ARG A 191 15.32 -13.55 -17.23
N THR A 192 15.25 -13.44 -15.90
CA THR A 192 16.41 -13.09 -15.05
C THR A 192 17.23 -14.33 -14.68
N GLY A 193 16.66 -15.53 -14.89
CA GLY A 193 17.16 -16.78 -14.35
C GLY A 193 16.98 -16.91 -12.84
N ARG A 194 16.11 -16.10 -12.22
CA ARG A 194 15.78 -16.18 -10.79
C ARG A 194 14.28 -16.41 -10.65
N SER A 195 13.87 -17.67 -10.62
CA SER A 195 12.45 -18.02 -10.66
C SER A 195 11.73 -17.64 -9.36
N ILE A 196 10.51 -17.14 -9.49
CA ILE A 196 9.59 -16.95 -8.36
C ILE A 196 8.65 -18.15 -8.16
N THR A 197 8.72 -19.19 -9.00
CA THR A 197 7.91 -20.41 -8.87
C THR A 197 8.62 -21.52 -8.07
N ILE A 198 9.84 -21.23 -7.60
CA ILE A 198 10.74 -22.20 -6.95
C ILE A 198 10.13 -22.91 -5.73
N ALA A 199 9.17 -22.29 -5.04
CA ALA A 199 8.59 -22.84 -3.82
C ALA A 199 8.03 -24.27 -3.96
N SER A 200 7.57 -24.65 -5.17
CA SER A 200 7.10 -26.03 -5.43
C SER A 200 8.22 -27.05 -5.64
N GLU A 201 9.43 -26.59 -5.93
CA GLU A 201 10.62 -27.40 -6.23
C GLU A 201 11.54 -27.56 -5.00
N LEU A 202 11.47 -26.61 -4.06
CA LEU A 202 12.27 -26.61 -2.83
C LEU A 202 12.30 -27.96 -2.09
N PRO A 203 11.20 -28.72 -1.92
CA PRO A 203 11.28 -30.00 -1.21
C PRO A 203 12.26 -30.98 -1.85
N GLY A 204 12.25 -31.10 -3.18
CA GLY A 204 13.16 -31.98 -3.91
C GLY A 204 14.61 -31.48 -3.87
N ILE A 205 14.81 -30.15 -3.92
CA ILE A 205 16.12 -29.52 -3.79
C ILE A 205 16.73 -29.80 -2.41
N LEU A 206 15.94 -29.64 -1.34
CA LEU A 206 16.38 -29.93 0.02
C LEU A 206 16.70 -31.41 0.21
N GLU A 207 15.86 -32.32 -0.29
CA GLU A 207 16.14 -33.77 -0.25
C GLU A 207 17.43 -34.13 -1.01
N ALA A 208 17.66 -33.51 -2.17
CA ALA A 208 18.86 -33.72 -2.97
C ALA A 208 20.14 -33.22 -2.27
N ALA A 209 20.05 -32.11 -1.53
CA ALA A 209 21.14 -31.57 -0.72
C ALA A 209 21.48 -32.44 0.51
N GLY A 210 20.56 -33.34 0.91
CA GLY A 210 20.77 -34.29 2.00
C GLY A 210 19.90 -34.07 3.23
N PHE A 211 18.98 -33.09 3.20
CA PHE A 211 18.00 -32.91 4.27
C PHE A 211 17.08 -34.13 4.37
N VAL A 212 16.68 -34.42 5.61
CA VAL A 212 15.72 -35.50 5.94
C VAL A 212 14.48 -34.90 6.59
N ASP A 213 13.40 -35.68 6.67
CA ASP A 213 12.12 -35.24 7.27
C ASP A 213 11.57 -33.94 6.65
N VAL A 214 11.75 -33.77 5.34
CA VAL A 214 11.27 -32.61 4.59
C VAL A 214 9.74 -32.60 4.60
N THR A 215 9.16 -31.53 5.15
CA THR A 215 7.71 -31.34 5.24
C THR A 215 7.29 -30.04 4.56
N VAL A 216 6.09 -30.04 3.99
CA VAL A 216 5.50 -28.86 3.33
C VAL A 216 4.18 -28.54 4.00
N THR A 217 4.09 -27.34 4.56
CA THR A 217 2.84 -26.80 5.12
C THR A 217 2.34 -25.68 4.24
N ARG A 218 1.09 -25.77 3.77
CA ARG A 218 0.47 -24.73 2.94
C ARG A 218 -0.48 -23.89 3.79
N GLN A 219 -0.31 -22.58 3.72
CA GLN A 219 -1.19 -21.61 4.37
C GLN A 219 -1.86 -20.75 3.30
N VAL A 220 -3.20 -20.72 3.31
CA VAL A 220 -3.95 -19.81 2.44
C VAL A 220 -3.85 -18.40 3.02
N MET A 221 -3.35 -17.46 2.21
CA MET A 221 -3.35 -16.03 2.46
C MET A 221 -4.20 -15.36 1.38
N PRO A 222 -5.44 -14.98 1.70
CA PRO A 222 -6.33 -14.36 0.73
C PRO A 222 -5.75 -13.04 0.23
N VAL A 223 -5.85 -12.76 -1.07
CA VAL A 223 -5.47 -11.44 -1.63
C VAL A 223 -6.42 -10.34 -1.15
N SER A 224 -7.56 -10.70 -0.55
CA SER A 224 -8.60 -9.76 -0.11
C SER A 224 -9.39 -10.28 1.09
N PRO A 225 -9.98 -9.39 1.92
CA PRO A 225 -10.67 -9.74 3.16
C PRO A 225 -12.10 -10.27 2.93
N TRP A 226 -12.29 -11.14 1.95
CA TRP A 226 -13.59 -11.70 1.56
C TRP A 226 -14.01 -12.96 2.32
N PRO A 227 -13.08 -13.85 2.73
CA PRO A 227 -13.49 -15.04 3.45
C PRO A 227 -14.35 -14.70 4.66
N ALA A 228 -15.43 -15.47 4.86
CA ALA A 228 -16.31 -15.30 6.01
C ALA A 228 -15.60 -15.66 7.33
N ASP A 229 -14.58 -16.52 7.25
CA ASP A 229 -13.72 -16.87 8.37
C ASP A 229 -12.97 -15.62 8.87
N PRO A 230 -13.12 -15.23 10.15
CA PRO A 230 -12.52 -14.01 10.69
C PRO A 230 -10.99 -13.96 10.55
N ARG A 231 -10.31 -15.10 10.66
CA ARG A 231 -8.85 -15.18 10.56
C ARG A 231 -8.40 -14.97 9.12
N LEU A 232 -9.00 -15.68 8.16
CA LEU A 232 -8.72 -15.48 6.73
C LEU A 232 -9.08 -14.06 6.28
N LYS A 233 -10.14 -13.47 6.85
CA LYS A 233 -10.50 -12.07 6.60
C LYS A 233 -9.41 -11.11 7.06
N GLU A 234 -8.89 -11.30 8.27
CA GLU A 234 -7.79 -10.50 8.81
C GLU A 234 -6.52 -10.66 7.96
N LEU A 235 -6.14 -11.88 7.59
CA LEU A 235 -5.03 -12.12 6.65
C LEU A 235 -5.25 -11.41 5.32
N GLY A 236 -6.48 -11.38 4.81
CA GLY A 236 -6.84 -10.67 3.59
C GLY A 236 -6.66 -9.15 3.69
N HIS A 237 -6.95 -8.56 4.85
CA HIS A 237 -6.69 -7.13 5.10
C HIS A 237 -5.19 -6.83 5.03
N TRP A 238 -4.38 -7.59 5.75
CA TRP A 238 -2.92 -7.40 5.79
C TRP A 238 -2.25 -7.71 4.46
N THR A 239 -2.76 -8.68 3.71
CA THR A 239 -2.30 -8.96 2.34
C THR A 239 -2.55 -7.76 1.42
N GLN A 240 -3.72 -7.12 1.50
CA GLN A 240 -3.99 -5.90 0.71
C GLN A 240 -3.09 -4.73 1.10
N GLU A 241 -2.85 -4.53 2.40
CA GLU A 241 -1.97 -3.46 2.89
C GLU A 241 -0.51 -3.68 2.46
N SER A 242 -0.03 -4.92 2.38
CA SER A 242 1.29 -5.22 1.80
C SER A 242 1.30 -5.05 0.27
N LEU A 243 0.29 -5.54 -0.44
CA LEU A 243 0.25 -5.50 -1.91
C LEU A 243 0.08 -4.09 -2.46
N ARG A 244 -0.65 -3.19 -1.80
CA ARG A 244 -0.90 -1.82 -2.30
C ARG A 244 0.39 -1.06 -2.66
N PRO A 245 1.34 -0.86 -1.74
CA PRO A 245 2.64 -0.27 -2.06
C PRO A 245 3.53 -1.25 -2.85
N GLY A 246 3.40 -2.56 -2.60
CA GLY A 246 4.24 -3.60 -3.18
C GLY A 246 4.09 -3.86 -4.66
N ILE A 247 2.87 -3.75 -5.22
CA ILE A 247 2.61 -4.05 -6.62
C ILE A 247 3.54 -3.23 -7.54
N GLU A 248 3.73 -1.93 -7.26
CA GLU A 248 4.64 -1.12 -8.07
C GLU A 248 6.10 -1.52 -7.86
N GLY A 249 6.54 -1.72 -6.60
CA GLY A 249 7.91 -2.12 -6.28
C GLY A 249 8.31 -3.42 -6.96
N LEU A 250 7.45 -4.43 -6.92
CA LEU A 250 7.67 -5.75 -7.52
C LEU A 250 7.66 -5.71 -9.05
N CYS A 251 6.95 -4.76 -9.66
CA CYS A 251 6.85 -4.65 -11.12
C CYS A 251 7.91 -3.76 -11.75
N LEU A 252 8.29 -2.65 -11.10
CA LEU A 252 8.89 -1.51 -11.80
C LEU A 252 10.19 -1.88 -12.50
N ALA A 253 11.20 -2.36 -11.79
CA ALA A 253 12.45 -2.78 -12.42
C ALA A 253 12.28 -4.07 -13.24
N LEU A 254 11.45 -5.00 -12.78
CA LEU A 254 11.29 -6.30 -13.43
C LEU A 254 10.69 -6.14 -14.83
N PHE A 255 9.61 -5.36 -14.97
CA PHE A 255 8.90 -5.20 -16.23
C PHE A 255 9.61 -4.24 -17.19
N THR A 256 10.22 -3.15 -16.67
CA THR A 256 10.96 -2.23 -17.55
C THR A 256 12.21 -2.88 -18.11
N ARG A 257 12.95 -3.65 -17.31
CA ARG A 257 14.21 -4.27 -17.72
C ARG A 257 14.00 -5.56 -18.52
N MET A 258 13.01 -6.39 -18.15
CA MET A 258 12.86 -7.75 -18.73
C MET A 258 11.74 -7.86 -19.77
N LEU A 259 10.68 -7.05 -19.65
CA LEU A 259 9.54 -7.08 -20.57
C LEU A 259 9.54 -5.91 -21.56
N GLY A 260 10.43 -4.93 -21.39
CA GLY A 260 10.55 -3.77 -22.28
C GLY A 260 9.42 -2.75 -22.12
N TRP A 261 8.72 -2.77 -20.99
CA TRP A 261 7.65 -1.81 -20.71
C TRP A 261 8.24 -0.45 -20.35
N THR A 262 7.52 0.62 -20.64
CA THR A 262 7.86 1.95 -20.10
C THR A 262 7.39 2.07 -18.65
N SER A 263 7.99 2.99 -17.90
CA SER A 263 7.61 3.22 -16.49
C SER A 263 6.13 3.62 -16.34
N GLU A 264 5.59 4.34 -17.33
CA GLU A 264 4.19 4.76 -17.39
C GLU A 264 3.27 3.56 -17.62
N GLN A 265 3.63 2.65 -18.52
CA GLN A 265 2.86 1.41 -18.76
C GLN A 265 2.79 0.58 -17.48
N VAL A 266 3.91 0.43 -16.76
CA VAL A 266 3.93 -0.30 -15.48
C VAL A 266 3.01 0.36 -14.47
N ARG A 267 3.09 1.68 -14.26
CA ARG A 267 2.25 2.39 -13.28
C ARG A 267 0.77 2.29 -13.61
N VAL A 268 0.39 2.46 -14.89
CA VAL A 268 -1.01 2.30 -15.33
C VAL A 268 -1.50 0.89 -15.04
N PHE A 269 -0.70 -0.14 -15.36
CA PHE A 269 -1.04 -1.52 -15.05
C PHE A 269 -1.15 -1.76 -13.54
N CYS A 270 -0.23 -1.23 -12.74
CA CYS A 270 -0.28 -1.33 -11.27
C CYS A 270 -1.57 -0.73 -10.69
N VAL A 271 -2.10 0.36 -11.28
CA VAL A 271 -3.42 0.89 -10.89
C VAL A 271 -4.52 -0.13 -11.16
N GLN A 272 -4.54 -0.75 -12.34
CA GLN A 272 -5.54 -1.78 -12.67
C GLN A 272 -5.45 -2.99 -11.74
N VAL A 273 -4.23 -3.45 -11.43
CA VAL A 273 -4.01 -4.55 -10.47
C VAL A 273 -4.53 -4.20 -9.08
N ARG A 274 -4.28 -2.97 -8.60
CA ARG A 274 -4.80 -2.52 -7.30
C ARG A 274 -6.32 -2.43 -7.26
N GLU A 275 -6.95 -2.00 -8.35
CA GLU A 275 -8.41 -1.96 -8.44
C GLU A 275 -9.02 -3.37 -8.49
N ASP A 276 -8.41 -4.29 -9.25
CA ASP A 276 -8.83 -5.70 -9.27
C ASP A 276 -8.59 -6.39 -7.91
N ALA A 277 -7.47 -6.12 -7.25
CA ALA A 277 -7.17 -6.62 -5.90
C ALA A 277 -8.08 -6.02 -4.82
N ARG A 278 -8.75 -4.90 -5.10
CA ARG A 278 -9.81 -4.34 -4.25
C ARG A 278 -11.17 -5.00 -4.52
N ASN A 279 -11.33 -5.70 -5.64
CA ASN A 279 -12.56 -6.16 -6.30
C ASN A 279 -13.82 -5.35 -5.92
N LEU A 280 -14.21 -4.46 -6.84
CA LEU A 280 -15.39 -3.58 -6.78
C LEU A 280 -16.73 -4.32 -6.65
N GLU A 281 -16.77 -5.65 -6.69
CA GLU A 281 -17.95 -6.43 -6.34
C GLU A 281 -18.45 -6.13 -4.93
N ASP A 282 -17.61 -5.74 -3.97
CA ASP A 282 -18.09 -5.31 -2.65
C ASP A 282 -18.85 -3.97 -2.72
N VAL A 283 -18.39 -2.99 -3.51
CA VAL A 283 -19.16 -1.75 -3.73
C VAL A 283 -20.46 -2.07 -4.47
N SER A 284 -20.40 -2.93 -5.48
CA SER A 284 -21.57 -3.28 -6.30
C SER A 284 -22.56 -4.22 -5.59
N ARG A 285 -22.10 -5.00 -4.61
CA ARG A 285 -22.90 -5.89 -3.77
C ARG A 285 -23.50 -5.15 -2.57
N LEU A 286 -22.78 -4.17 -2.02
CA LEU A 286 -23.25 -3.32 -0.93
C LEU A 286 -24.18 -2.19 -1.42
N PHE A 287 -23.91 -1.60 -2.59
CA PHE A 287 -24.62 -0.42 -3.11
C PHE A 287 -25.32 -0.64 -4.46
N GLY A 288 -25.25 -1.84 -5.04
CA GLY A 288 -25.77 -2.11 -6.39
C GLY A 288 -24.84 -1.61 -7.51
N GLN A 289 -25.15 -1.97 -8.76
CA GLN A 289 -24.45 -1.39 -9.91
C GLN A 289 -24.71 0.13 -9.96
N PRO A 290 -23.68 0.97 -10.21
CA PRO A 290 -23.85 2.42 -10.23
C PRO A 290 -24.90 2.84 -11.26
N GLN A 291 -25.91 3.58 -10.81
CA GLN A 291 -26.88 4.16 -11.74
C GLN A 291 -26.27 5.40 -12.38
N THR A 292 -26.27 5.44 -13.71
CA THR A 292 -25.70 6.56 -14.47
C THR A 292 -26.77 7.29 -15.26
N TYR A 293 -26.68 8.62 -15.30
CA TYR A 293 -27.55 9.45 -16.13
C TYR A 293 -26.70 10.26 -17.12
N PRO A 294 -27.14 10.42 -18.38
CA PRO A 294 -26.40 11.23 -19.35
C PRO A 294 -26.39 12.70 -18.91
N VAL A 295 -25.23 13.33 -19.01
CA VAL A 295 -25.13 14.79 -18.80
C VAL A 295 -25.85 15.49 -19.94
N ARG A 296 -26.77 16.40 -19.61
CA ARG A 296 -27.48 17.25 -20.57
C ARG A 296 -27.18 18.71 -20.31
N ARG A 297 -26.89 19.46 -21.36
CA ARG A 297 -26.83 20.92 -21.28
C ARG A 297 -28.26 21.47 -21.18
N TYR A 298 -28.41 22.59 -20.49
CA TYR A 298 -29.68 23.33 -20.47
C TYR A 298 -30.14 23.76 -21.87
N SER A 299 -29.18 23.99 -22.78
CA SER A 299 -29.44 24.27 -24.20
C SER A 299 -29.89 23.04 -25.02
N GLU A 300 -29.97 21.85 -24.41
CA GLU A 300 -30.22 20.55 -25.06
C GLU A 300 -29.16 20.10 -26.08
N GLU A 301 -28.10 20.88 -26.28
CA GLU A 301 -26.98 20.52 -27.13
C GLU A 301 -26.07 19.46 -26.45
N PRO A 302 -25.41 18.57 -27.23
CA PRO A 302 -24.56 17.50 -26.68
C PRO A 302 -23.38 18.06 -25.87
N PRO A 303 -22.99 17.47 -24.73
CA PRO A 303 -21.90 18.02 -23.90
C PRO A 303 -20.59 18.22 -24.68
N GLU A 304 -19.85 19.28 -24.34
CA GLU A 304 -18.52 19.54 -24.92
C GLU A 304 -17.58 18.34 -24.72
N PRO A 305 -16.54 18.13 -25.56
CA PRO A 305 -15.66 16.95 -25.48
C PRO A 305 -14.96 16.75 -24.13
N HIS A 306 -14.89 17.80 -23.32
CA HIS A 306 -14.22 17.85 -22.03
C HIS A 306 -15.21 17.71 -20.85
N ALA A 307 -16.52 17.73 -21.14
CA ALA A 307 -17.55 17.52 -20.14
C ALA A 307 -17.72 16.01 -19.88
N PRO A 308 -17.99 15.61 -18.62
CA PRO A 308 -18.34 14.23 -18.31
C PRO A 308 -19.53 13.77 -19.16
N LYS A 309 -19.47 12.54 -19.69
CA LYS A 309 -20.56 11.99 -20.53
C LYS A 309 -21.78 11.59 -19.72
N PHE A 310 -21.59 11.27 -18.46
CA PHE A 310 -22.61 10.83 -17.53
C PHE A 310 -22.30 11.32 -16.11
N ILE A 311 -23.34 11.46 -15.31
CA ILE A 311 -23.26 11.58 -13.85
C ILE A 311 -23.61 10.22 -13.23
N VAL A 312 -23.08 9.98 -12.04
CA VAL A 312 -23.36 8.77 -11.26
C VAL A 312 -24.28 9.18 -10.11
N GLU A 313 -25.36 8.42 -9.90
CA GLU A 313 -26.25 8.61 -8.75
C GLU A 313 -25.50 8.30 -7.45
N ALA A 314 -25.58 9.22 -6.48
CA ALA A 314 -25.02 8.95 -5.17
C ALA A 314 -25.82 7.82 -4.50
N PRO A 315 -25.15 6.80 -3.95
CA PRO A 315 -25.85 5.73 -3.25
C PRO A 315 -26.57 6.28 -2.01
N ASP A 316 -27.80 5.82 -1.76
CA ASP A 316 -28.55 6.18 -0.55
C ASP A 316 -28.01 5.42 0.66
N LEU A 317 -26.92 5.95 1.22
CA LEU A 317 -26.18 5.41 2.35
C LEU A 317 -27.03 5.15 3.62
N LEU A 318 -28.20 5.79 3.75
CA LEU A 318 -29.08 5.67 4.93
C LEU A 318 -30.12 4.55 4.80
N SER A 319 -30.40 4.10 3.57
CA SER A 319 -31.37 3.04 3.29
C SER A 319 -30.83 1.62 3.46
N TYR A 320 -29.50 1.46 3.52
CA TYR A 320 -28.84 0.16 3.60
C TYR A 320 -28.70 -0.32 5.06
N SER A 321 -29.11 -1.56 5.32
CA SER A 321 -29.27 -2.14 6.67
C SER A 321 -27.98 -2.63 7.34
N SER A 322 -26.82 -2.42 6.74
CA SER A 322 -25.53 -2.89 7.25
C SER A 322 -24.77 -1.79 8.01
N ASN A 323 -24.10 -2.18 9.11
CA ASN A 323 -23.22 -1.36 9.96
C ASN A 323 -21.94 -0.83 9.25
N LEU A 324 -22.03 -0.43 7.97
CA LEU A 324 -20.89 0.01 7.16
C LEU A 324 -20.35 1.37 7.58
N LEU A 325 -21.20 2.21 8.14
CA LEU A 325 -20.86 3.55 8.56
C LEU A 325 -20.64 3.56 10.07
N SER A 326 -19.47 4.04 10.50
CA SER A 326 -19.22 4.38 11.89
C SER A 326 -20.34 5.27 12.42
N LYS A 327 -20.72 5.13 13.70
CA LYS A 327 -21.69 6.02 14.35
C LYS A 327 -21.19 7.48 14.46
N SER A 328 -19.94 7.71 14.08
CA SER A 328 -19.25 9.00 14.03
C SER A 328 -19.04 9.42 12.57
N ILE A 329 -20.12 9.47 11.77
CA ILE A 329 -20.03 9.90 10.36
C ILE A 329 -19.66 11.39 10.36
N CYS A 330 -18.55 11.73 9.70
CA CYS A 330 -18.21 13.11 9.39
C CYS A 330 -18.96 13.53 8.13
N ILE A 331 -19.93 14.44 8.27
CA ILE A 331 -20.68 15.01 7.15
C ILE A 331 -19.95 16.27 6.71
N ILE A 332 -19.63 16.33 5.41
CA ILE A 332 -18.94 17.48 4.80
C ILE A 332 -19.90 18.15 3.83
N ASP A 333 -20.19 19.42 4.06
CA ASP A 333 -20.95 20.28 3.15
C ASP A 333 -20.32 21.68 3.14
N PHE A 334 -19.87 22.14 1.97
CA PHE A 334 -19.19 23.44 1.79
C PHE A 334 -18.22 23.84 2.92
N ASP A 335 -17.07 23.19 3.03
CA ASP A 335 -16.02 23.51 4.03
C ASP A 335 -16.46 23.45 5.50
N HIS A 336 -17.65 22.95 5.79
CA HIS A 336 -18.08 22.58 7.12
C HIS A 336 -18.01 21.06 7.24
N SER A 337 -17.35 20.60 8.29
CA SER A 337 -17.32 19.20 8.68
C SER A 337 -17.80 19.08 10.12
N PHE A 338 -18.76 18.20 10.37
CA PHE A 338 -19.27 17.92 11.71
C PHE A 338 -19.61 16.44 11.83
N THR A 339 -19.65 15.93 13.05
CA THR A 339 -20.06 14.54 13.29
C THR A 339 -21.57 14.45 13.43
N THR A 340 -22.15 13.28 13.13
CA THR A 340 -23.61 13.05 13.26
C THR A 340 -24.17 13.32 14.66
N ASP A 341 -23.35 13.17 15.69
CA ASP A 341 -23.66 13.48 17.09
C ASP A 341 -23.41 14.94 17.49
N SER A 342 -22.80 15.75 16.62
CA SER A 342 -22.53 17.18 16.80
C SER A 342 -23.05 18.06 15.65
N ALA A 343 -24.11 17.62 14.99
CA ALA A 343 -24.65 18.33 13.84
C ALA A 343 -25.18 19.73 14.20
N PRO A 344 -24.87 20.77 13.40
CA PRO A 344 -25.40 22.11 13.62
C PRO A 344 -26.92 22.12 13.37
N ALA A 345 -27.65 22.97 14.10
CA ALA A 345 -29.11 23.07 14.03
C ALA A 345 -29.65 23.46 12.65
N LYS A 346 -28.81 23.98 11.76
CA LYS A 346 -29.15 24.32 10.38
C LYS A 346 -27.96 24.07 9.46
N LEU A 347 -28.17 23.25 8.43
CA LEU A 347 -27.25 23.11 7.30
C LEU A 347 -27.64 24.14 6.26
N GLY A 348 -26.93 25.27 6.29
CA GLY A 348 -27.08 26.33 5.31
C GLY A 348 -25.78 26.50 4.52
N ILE A 349 -25.87 27.20 3.40
CA ILE A 349 -24.69 27.71 2.69
C ILE A 349 -23.85 28.50 3.71
N PRO A 350 -22.56 28.19 3.91
CA PRO A 350 -21.72 28.98 4.80
C PRO A 350 -21.67 30.44 4.35
N ALA A 351 -21.49 31.36 5.30
CA ALA A 351 -21.50 32.80 5.00
C ALA A 351 -20.55 33.14 3.84
N LYS A 352 -19.33 32.60 3.83
CA LYS A 352 -18.34 32.75 2.75
C LYS A 352 -18.86 32.38 1.35
N TYR A 353 -19.88 31.54 1.20
CA TYR A 353 -20.47 31.21 -0.10
C TYR A 353 -21.76 31.98 -0.40
N PHE A 354 -22.20 32.89 0.48
CA PHE A 354 -23.37 33.72 0.22
C PHE A 354 -23.16 34.61 -0.98
N ALA A 355 -24.09 34.53 -1.93
CA ALA A 355 -24.23 35.54 -2.95
C ALA A 355 -24.61 36.88 -2.30
N PRO A 356 -24.20 38.03 -2.87
CA PRO A 356 -24.48 39.35 -2.30
C PRO A 356 -25.96 39.57 -1.95
N LYS A 357 -26.88 39.06 -2.78
CA LYS A 357 -28.32 39.17 -2.54
C LYS A 357 -28.81 38.32 -1.36
N VAL A 358 -28.19 37.15 -1.13
CA VAL A 358 -28.50 36.27 0.02
C VAL A 358 -28.01 36.90 1.32
N ALA A 359 -26.87 37.60 1.28
CA ALA A 359 -26.38 38.39 2.39
C ALA A 359 -27.22 39.67 2.68
N VAL A 360 -28.09 40.10 1.76
CA VAL A 360 -29.02 41.24 1.92
C VAL A 360 -30.47 40.74 2.13
N PRO A 361 -30.65 39.68 2.94
CA PRO A 361 -31.84 38.83 3.03
C PRO A 361 -32.81 38.73 1.84
N GLU A 362 -32.34 38.83 0.59
CA GLU A 362 -33.17 38.58 -0.59
C GLU A 362 -33.26 37.06 -0.86
N HIS A 363 -34.31 36.63 -1.55
CA HIS A 363 -34.51 35.21 -1.86
C HIS A 363 -33.36 34.67 -2.73
N ALA A 364 -32.90 33.47 -2.39
CA ALA A 364 -31.96 32.73 -3.22
C ALA A 364 -32.58 32.45 -4.61
N SER A 365 -31.75 32.38 -5.64
CA SER A 365 -32.16 31.95 -6.98
C SER A 365 -31.00 31.24 -7.66
N VAL A 366 -31.19 30.74 -8.88
CA VAL A 366 -30.14 30.07 -9.67
C VAL A 366 -28.82 30.87 -9.72
N ALA A 367 -28.90 32.21 -9.76
CA ALA A 367 -27.70 33.06 -9.73
C ALA A 367 -26.94 33.04 -8.39
N SER A 368 -27.59 32.64 -7.29
CA SER A 368 -26.93 32.35 -6.01
C SER A 368 -26.10 31.08 -6.11
N ASP A 369 -26.65 30.05 -6.75
CA ASP A 369 -26.00 28.74 -6.86
C ASP A 369 -24.78 28.84 -7.78
N VAL A 370 -24.91 29.58 -8.89
CA VAL A 370 -23.79 29.90 -9.78
C VAL A 370 -22.70 30.69 -9.06
N TRP A 371 -23.07 31.60 -8.15
CA TRP A 371 -22.12 32.33 -7.33
C TRP A 371 -21.36 31.40 -6.37
N ALA A 372 -22.08 30.58 -5.59
CA ALA A 372 -21.48 29.63 -4.65
C ALA A 372 -20.55 28.64 -5.37
N LEU A 373 -20.97 28.13 -6.53
CA LEU A 373 -20.14 27.28 -7.39
C LEU A 373 -18.88 28.02 -7.88
N GLY A 374 -19.00 29.28 -8.29
CA GLY A 374 -17.88 30.12 -8.71
C GLY A 374 -16.86 30.31 -7.59
N CYS A 375 -17.32 30.59 -6.37
CA CYS A 375 -16.47 30.69 -5.18
C CYS A 375 -15.74 29.37 -4.88
N ALA A 376 -16.43 28.23 -4.97
CA ALA A 376 -15.84 26.90 -4.77
C ALA A 376 -14.77 26.58 -5.84
N ILE A 377 -15.07 26.83 -7.11
CA ILE A 377 -14.11 26.61 -8.21
C ILE A 377 -12.90 27.53 -8.05
N PHE A 378 -13.11 28.81 -7.73
CA PHE A 378 -12.01 29.76 -7.52
C PHE A 378 -11.05 29.25 -6.46
N ARG A 379 -11.56 28.88 -5.28
CA ARG A 379 -10.79 28.33 -4.17
C ARG A 379 -9.98 27.09 -4.57
N VAL A 380 -10.63 26.12 -5.20
CA VAL A 380 -9.97 24.88 -5.67
C VAL A 380 -8.82 25.18 -6.62
N ARG A 381 -8.94 26.22 -7.45
CA ARG A 381 -7.90 26.59 -8.41
C ARG A 381 -6.82 27.51 -7.85
N SER A 382 -7.16 28.40 -6.91
CA SER A 382 -6.19 29.29 -6.26
C SER A 382 -5.35 28.55 -5.22
N GLY A 383 -5.91 27.52 -4.58
CA GLY A 383 -5.31 26.87 -3.42
C GLY A 383 -5.24 27.79 -2.19
N ASP A 384 -5.96 28.91 -2.24
CA ASP A 384 -5.91 30.00 -1.28
C ASP A 384 -7.32 30.48 -0.96
N ASP A 385 -7.54 30.81 0.31
CA ASP A 385 -8.77 31.35 0.87
C ASP A 385 -8.83 32.88 0.79
N ASP A 386 -7.84 33.58 0.24
CA ASP A 386 -7.78 35.05 0.13
C ASP A 386 -9.04 35.77 -0.42
N PHE A 387 -9.93 35.07 -1.13
CA PHE A 387 -11.23 35.62 -1.53
C PHE A 387 -12.18 35.79 -0.33
N PHE A 388 -12.01 35.02 0.73
CA PHE A 388 -12.78 34.99 1.97
C PHE A 388 -11.85 34.82 3.19
N ASP A 389 -11.57 35.93 3.91
CA ASP A 389 -10.79 35.90 5.15
C ASP A 389 -11.31 34.83 6.13
N TYR A 390 -10.44 34.28 6.98
CA TYR A 390 -10.79 33.18 7.90
C TYR A 390 -11.93 33.55 8.87
N ASP A 391 -12.15 34.84 9.10
CA ASP A 391 -13.13 35.36 10.05
C ASP A 391 -14.51 35.69 9.45
N ILE A 392 -14.81 35.26 8.21
CA ILE A 392 -16.12 35.52 7.59
C ILE A 392 -17.20 34.57 8.12
N ASN A 393 -17.87 35.03 9.17
CA ASN A 393 -18.87 34.24 9.89
C ASN A 393 -20.31 34.80 9.79
N CYS A 394 -20.49 36.01 9.25
CA CYS A 394 -21.79 36.65 9.14
C CYS A 394 -22.04 37.32 7.77
N PRO A 395 -23.30 37.59 7.39
CA PRO A 395 -23.64 38.30 6.15
C PRO A 395 -22.92 39.64 5.95
N ALA A 396 -22.70 40.41 7.02
CA ALA A 396 -22.02 41.70 6.94
C ALA A 396 -20.55 41.57 6.48
N ASP A 397 -19.84 40.56 6.97
CA ASP A 397 -18.44 40.31 6.63
C ASP A 397 -18.29 39.88 5.17
N VAL A 398 -19.24 39.06 4.70
CA VAL A 398 -19.31 38.64 3.29
C VAL A 398 -19.44 39.85 2.37
N LEU A 399 -20.35 40.79 2.69
CA LEU A 399 -20.52 42.00 1.89
C LEU A 399 -19.30 42.92 1.92
N ARG A 400 -18.63 43.05 3.07
CA ARG A 400 -17.37 43.81 3.17
C ARG A 400 -16.31 43.19 2.27
N GLN A 401 -16.17 41.87 2.30
CA GLN A 401 -15.17 41.16 1.53
C GLN A 401 -15.47 41.22 0.02
N ILE A 402 -16.73 41.08 -0.38
CA ILE A 402 -17.17 41.27 -1.77
C ILE A 402 -16.81 42.68 -2.26
N VAL A 403 -17.05 43.71 -1.43
CA VAL A 403 -16.69 45.10 -1.77
C VAL A 403 -15.20 45.28 -1.92
N LYS A 404 -14.41 44.70 -1.02
CA LYS A 404 -12.95 44.75 -1.06
C LYS A 404 -12.40 44.08 -2.32
N THR A 405 -13.00 42.96 -2.73
CA THR A 405 -12.45 42.07 -3.76
C THR A 405 -12.95 42.42 -5.17
N ILE A 406 -14.24 42.70 -5.33
CA ILE A 406 -14.92 42.87 -6.64
C ILE A 406 -15.35 44.33 -6.85
N GLY A 407 -15.31 45.17 -5.81
CA GLY A 407 -15.69 46.59 -5.86
C GLY A 407 -17.10 46.86 -5.31
N GLY A 408 -17.50 48.14 -5.31
CA GLY A 408 -18.68 48.62 -4.57
C GLY A 408 -20.01 47.93 -4.90
N LEU A 409 -20.90 47.84 -3.90
CA LEU A 409 -22.23 47.24 -4.03
C LEU A 409 -23.14 48.00 -5.01
N LEU A 410 -24.11 47.28 -5.58
CA LEU A 410 -25.23 47.87 -6.31
C LEU A 410 -25.91 48.95 -5.47
N LYS A 411 -26.36 50.05 -6.11
CA LYS A 411 -27.01 51.18 -5.42
C LYS A 411 -28.15 50.73 -4.50
N LYS A 412 -28.90 49.69 -4.88
CA LYS A 412 -30.01 49.14 -4.08
C LYS A 412 -29.58 48.51 -2.74
N TRP A 413 -28.32 48.11 -2.60
CA TRP A 413 -27.78 47.43 -1.40
C TRP A 413 -26.90 48.35 -0.54
N LYS A 414 -26.65 49.60 -0.96
CA LYS A 414 -25.79 50.54 -0.21
C LYS A 414 -26.40 51.03 1.11
N GLY A 415 -27.70 50.80 1.33
CA GLY A 415 -28.43 51.18 2.53
C GLY A 415 -28.66 50.05 3.54
N THR A 416 -28.17 48.84 3.27
CA THR A 416 -28.37 47.68 4.14
C THR A 416 -27.70 47.89 5.50
N ARG A 417 -28.44 47.61 6.58
CA ARG A 417 -27.94 47.68 7.96
C ARG A 417 -28.03 46.30 8.59
N PHE A 418 -26.98 45.92 9.31
CA PHE A 418 -26.88 44.69 10.08
C PHE A 418 -26.94 45.00 11.57
N ALA A 419 -27.35 44.03 12.37
CA ALA A 419 -27.23 44.12 13.82
C ALA A 419 -25.75 44.07 14.27
N GLU A 420 -25.48 44.32 15.56
CA GLU A 420 -24.11 44.32 16.09
C GLU A 420 -23.41 42.96 15.96
N ASP A 421 -24.17 41.87 15.90
CA ASP A 421 -23.68 40.50 15.67
C ASP A 421 -23.48 40.17 14.17
N GLY A 422 -23.75 41.14 13.28
CA GLY A 422 -23.52 41.03 11.84
C GLY A 422 -24.60 40.31 11.04
N ASN A 423 -25.70 39.88 11.69
CA ASN A 423 -26.86 39.25 11.05
C ASN A 423 -27.95 40.25 10.63
#